data_AF-J3MP87-F1
#
_entry.id   AF-J3MP87-F1
#
_cell.length_a   1.000
_cell.length_b   1.000
_cell.length_c   1.000
_cell.angle_alpha   90.00
_cell.angle_beta   90.00
_cell.angle_gamma   90.00
#
_symmetry.space_group_name_H-M   'P 1'
#
loop_
_entity.id
_entity.type
_entity.pdbx_description
1 polymer ?
#
loop_
_entity_poly.entity_id
_entity_poly.type
_entity_poly.pdbx_seq_one_letter_code
_entity_poly.pdbx_strand_id
1 'polypeptide(L)' 'MTVFINGVATEVPRGPIDLRSMFGQDVMLVHSTGALLPANDYGILLHSLQMGESYFLVTRSS' A
#
# COMPACT_ATOMS: atom_id res chain seq x y z
N MET A 1 -1.00 -11.55 5.58
CA MET A 1 -0.25 -10.94 6.70
C MET A 1 -0.97 -9.67 7.04
N THR A 2 -1.05 -9.34 8.33
CA THR A 2 -1.79 -8.16 8.76
C THR A 2 -0.87 -6.93 8.77
N VAL A 3 -1.37 -5.84 8.20
CA VAL A 3 -0.81 -4.49 8.29
C VAL A 3 -1.93 -3.52 8.65
N PHE A 4 -1.62 -2.27 8.97
CA PHE A 4 -2.64 -1.26 9.24
C PHE A 4 -2.70 -0.25 8.10
N ILE A 5 -3.78 -0.26 7.33
CA ILE A 5 -4.02 0.74 6.28
C ILE A 5 -5.01 1.76 6.81
N ASN A 6 -4.62 3.03 6.89
CA ASN A 6 -5.42 4.11 7.49
C ASN A 6 -5.90 3.75 8.92
N GLY A 7 -5.08 3.04 9.69
CA GLY A 7 -5.40 2.57 11.04
C GLY A 7 -6.28 1.31 11.11
N VAL A 8 -6.73 0.76 9.99
CA VAL A 8 -7.55 -0.47 9.94
C VAL A 8 -6.67 -1.68 9.67
N ALA A 9 -6.78 -2.71 10.53
CA ALA A 9 -6.11 -3.99 10.34
C ALA A 9 -6.60 -4.64 9.03
N THR A 10 -5.68 -4.81 8.09
CA THR A 10 -5.93 -5.27 6.72
C THR A 10 -5.06 -6.47 6.42
N GLU A 11 -5.68 -7.57 5.98
CA GLU A 11 -4.96 -8.73 5.47
C GLU A 11 -4.46 -8.47 4.04
N VAL A 12 -3.15 -8.61 3.84
CA VAL A 12 -2.50 -8.50 2.53
C VAL A 12 -1.75 -9.79 2.17
N PRO A 13 -1.59 -10.11 0.87
CA PRO A 13 -0.80 -11.26 0.45
C PRO A 13 0.68 -11.11 0.88
N ARG A 14 1.36 -12.25 1.07
CA ARG A 14 2.80 -12.28 1.37
C ARG A 14 3.70 -12.01 0.14
N GLY A 15 3.10 -11.84 -1.03
CA GLY A 15 3.79 -11.64 -2.31
C GLY A 15 3.63 -10.20 -2.85
N PRO A 16 3.80 -10.01 -4.17
CA PRO A 16 3.52 -8.74 -4.82
C PRO A 16 2.11 -8.25 -4.50
N ILE A 17 1.98 -6.96 -4.20
CA ILE A 17 0.70 -6.33 -3.89
C ILE A 17 0.34 -5.42 -5.06
N ASP A 18 -0.77 -5.76 -5.71
CA ASP A 18 -1.40 -4.93 -6.72
C ASP A 18 -2.33 -3.93 -6.03
N LEU A 19 -1.89 -2.67 -5.95
CA LEU A 19 -2.65 -1.60 -5.32
C LEU A 19 -3.96 -1.32 -6.04
N ARG A 20 -3.98 -1.46 -7.36
CA ARG A 20 -5.15 -1.18 -8.19
C ARG A 20 -6.26 -2.16 -7.93
N SER A 21 -5.92 -3.44 -7.89
CA SER A 21 -6.87 -4.52 -7.62
C SER A 21 -7.38 -4.49 -6.17
N MET A 22 -6.55 -4.07 -5.21
CA MET A 22 -6.93 -4.07 -3.78
C MET A 22 -7.65 -2.79 -3.34
N PHE A 23 -7.22 -1.63 -3.83
CA PHE A 23 -7.61 -0.33 -3.27
C PHE A 23 -8.16 0.66 -4.31
N GLY A 24 -8.17 0.30 -5.61
CA GLY A 24 -8.66 1.15 -6.69
C GLY A 24 -7.56 1.89 -7.44
N GLN A 25 -7.97 2.67 -8.46
CA GLN A 25 -7.03 3.41 -9.32
C GLN A 25 -6.47 4.66 -8.63
N ASP A 26 -5.34 5.16 -9.14
CA ASP A 26 -4.72 6.43 -8.72
C ASP A 26 -4.41 6.54 -7.23
N VAL A 27 -4.16 5.41 -6.57
CA VAL A 27 -3.75 5.36 -5.17
C VAL A 27 -2.24 5.18 -5.02
N MET A 28 -1.75 5.64 -3.88
CA MET A 28 -0.40 5.40 -3.40
C MET A 28 -0.46 4.93 -1.95
N LEU A 29 0.55 4.17 -1.53
CA LEU A 29 0.79 3.88 -0.12
C LEU A 29 1.96 4.71 0.40
N VAL A 30 1.78 5.31 1.56
CA VAL A 30 2.82 6.03 2.30
C VAL A 30 3.03 5.34 3.63
N HIS A 31 4.27 5.00 3.96
CA HIS A 31 4.62 4.45 5.27
C HIS A 31 4.36 5.47 6.37
N SER A 32 4.12 5.01 7.61
CA SER A 32 3.92 5.87 8.78
C SER A 32 5.04 6.89 9.03
N THR A 33 6.26 6.60 8.55
CA THR A 33 7.41 7.53 8.59
C THR A 33 7.32 8.67 7.58
N GLY A 34 6.31 8.69 6.70
CA GLY A 34 6.15 9.63 5.60
C GLY A 34 6.80 9.20 4.28
N ALA A 35 7.44 8.02 4.23
CA ALA A 35 8.07 7.52 3.01
C ALA A 35 7.03 6.98 2.02
N LEU A 36 7.02 7.49 0.78
CA LEU A 36 6.20 6.96 -0.31
C LEU A 36 6.72 5.58 -0.74
N LEU A 37 5.84 4.59 -0.82
CA LEU A 37 6.22 3.27 -1.30
C LEU A 37 6.24 3.25 -2.83
N PRO A 38 7.35 2.80 -3.44
CA PRO A 38 7.45 2.73 -4.89
C PRO A 38 6.58 1.59 -5.45
N ALA A 39 5.85 1.91 -6.51
CA ALA A 39 5.10 0.96 -7.32
C ALA A 39 5.51 1.14 -8.78
N ASN A 40 5.41 0.07 -9.58
CA ASN A 40 5.62 0.16 -11.02
C ASN A 40 4.44 0.82 -11.75
N ASP A 41 4.55 0.98 -13.07
CA ASP A 41 3.52 1.62 -13.90
C ASP A 41 2.17 0.88 -13.91
N TYR A 42 2.15 -0.38 -13.46
CA TYR A 42 0.94 -1.19 -13.31
C TYR A 42 0.32 -1.09 -11.91
N GLY A 43 0.91 -0.33 -10.99
CA GLY A 43 0.41 -0.18 -9.61
C GLY A 43 0.81 -1.33 -8.68
N ILE A 44 1.79 -2.16 -9.07
CA ILE A 44 2.31 -3.24 -8.24
C ILE A 44 3.46 -2.70 -7.39
N LEU A 45 3.38 -2.90 -6.07
CA LEU A 45 4.44 -2.51 -5.13
C LEU A 45 5.76 -3.24 -5.46
N LEU A 46 6.86 -2.48 -5.47
CA LEU A 46 8.20 -3.05 -5.67
C LEU A 46 8.77 -3.71 -4.41
N HIS A 47 8.20 -3.40 -3.24
CA HIS A 47 8.61 -3.94 -1.95
C HIS A 47 7.40 -4.46 -1.17
N SER A 48 7.60 -5.57 -0.45
CA SER A 48 6.57 -6.12 0.43
C SER A 48 6.30 -5.19 1.61
N LEU A 49 5.04 -5.12 2.02
CA LEU A 49 4.68 -4.49 3.29
C LEU A 49 5.24 -5.31 4.45
N GLN A 50 5.50 -4.64 5.57
CA GLN A 50 6.02 -5.27 6.77
C GLN A 50 4.87 -5.55 7.74
N MET A 51 4.85 -6.76 8.28
CA MET A 51 3.78 -7.20 9.20
C MET A 51 3.69 -6.26 10.41
N GLY A 52 2.48 -5.82 10.75
CA GLY A 52 2.22 -4.95 11.88
C GLY A 52 2.53 -3.46 11.65
N GLU A 53 3.16 -3.10 10.53
CA GLU A 53 3.43 -1.70 10.21
C GLU A 53 2.17 -0.96 9.72
N SER A 54 2.23 0.37 9.80
CA SER A 54 1.15 1.27 9.41
C SER A 54 1.46 2.02 8.12
N TYR A 55 0.45 2.08 7.24
CA TYR A 55 0.51 2.78 5.96
C TYR A 55 -0.75 3.61 5.74
N PHE A 56 -0.62 4.64 4.94
CA PHE A 56 -1.70 5.53 4.54
C PHE A 56 -1.98 5.39 3.06
N LEU A 57 -3.24 5.16 2.72
CA LEU A 57 -3.72 5.14 1.34
C LEU A 57 -4.04 6.58 0.93
N VAL A 58 -3.34 7.09 -0.07
CA VAL A 58 -3.48 8.48 -0.56
C VAL A 58 -3.91 8.45 -2.01
N THR A 59 -5.00 9.15 -2.34
CA THR A 59 -5.44 9.34 -3.72
C THR A 59 -4.62 10.44 -4.39
N ARG A 60 -4.11 10.18 -5.59
CA ARG A 60 -3.49 11.19 -6.44
C ARG A 60 -4.59 12.12 -6.94
N SER A 61 -4.47 13.41 -6.66
CA SER A 61 -5.28 14.42 -7.35
C SER A 61 -4.81 14.51 -8.79
N SER A 62 -5.71 14.29 -9.73
CA SER A 62 -5.52 14.58 -11.16
C SER A 62 -5.35 16.07 -11.43
#